data_AF-A0A7L5SMB5-F1
#
_entry.id   AF-A0A7L5SMB5-F1
#
_cell.length_a   1.000
_cell.length_b   1.000
_cell.length_c   1.000
_cell.angle_alpha   90.00
_cell.angle_beta   90.00
_cell.angle_gamma   90.00
#
_symmetry.space_group_name_H-M   'P 1'
#
loop_
_entity.id
_entity.type
_entity.pdbx_description
1 polymer ?
#
loop_
_entity_poly.entity_id
_entity_poly.type
_entity_poly.pdbx_seq_one_letter_code
_entity_poly.pdbx_strand_id
1 'polypeptide(L)'
;MGRPWDVTPHALLSSDANDLNGDGQIAVYGTERFERVLRSFWTGADNHVYSVTRTANGTVTNISEVNGGGVCRSGISAARLGTQTTVVTPGQPGYEAQQRVMIACRGNDGTIWETTSSDGGRTFDGWRRPAGTPAPSHSAPSNIPTPTSWTLTLRWNATASSAWPDNSIIAKRIN
;
A
#
# COMPACT_ATOMS: atom_id res chain seq x y z
N MET A 1 13.32 -26.28 10.80
CA MET A 1 13.39 -26.57 9.35
C MET A 1 12.02 -26.28 8.76
N GLY A 2 11.88 -25.21 7.97
CA GLY A 2 10.64 -24.88 7.25
C GLY A 2 11.02 -24.29 5.90
N ARG A 3 10.82 -25.06 4.83
CA ARG A 3 10.96 -24.62 3.43
C ARG A 3 9.64 -23.96 2.98
N PRO A 4 9.62 -23.26 1.83
CA PRO A 4 9.78 -21.82 1.69
C PRO A 4 8.43 -21.22 1.29
N TRP A 5 8.27 -19.90 1.32
CA TRP A 5 7.05 -19.29 0.78
C TRP A 5 7.00 -19.54 -0.73
N ASP A 6 6.05 -20.35 -1.19
CA ASP A 6 5.72 -20.48 -2.61
C ASP A 6 4.83 -19.28 -2.99
N VAL A 7 5.38 -18.38 -3.80
CA VAL A 7 4.60 -17.32 -4.43
C VAL A 7 3.75 -17.97 -5.52
N THR A 8 2.44 -18.08 -5.28
CA THR A 8 1.50 -18.60 -6.26
C THR A 8 1.43 -17.65 -7.49
N PRO A 9 1.66 -18.13 -8.72
CA PRO A 9 1.61 -17.31 -9.94
C PRO A 9 0.24 -16.66 -10.21
N HIS A 10 -0.83 -17.13 -9.57
CA HIS A 10 -2.18 -16.59 -9.72
C HIS A 10 -2.42 -15.29 -8.94
N ALA A 11 -1.49 -14.86 -8.09
CA ALA A 11 -1.52 -13.52 -7.48
C ALA A 11 -0.91 -12.42 -8.39
N LEU A 12 -0.52 -12.78 -9.62
CA LEU A 12 -0.07 -11.83 -10.63
C LEU A 12 -1.28 -11.26 -11.36
N LEU A 13 -1.69 -10.06 -10.95
CA LEU A 13 -2.65 -9.28 -11.72
C LEU A 13 -1.94 -8.78 -12.98
N SER A 14 -2.49 -9.16 -14.14
CA SER A 14 -1.96 -8.84 -15.48
C SER A 14 -2.19 -7.38 -15.90
N SER A 15 -2.38 -6.47 -14.95
CA SER A 15 -2.59 -5.05 -15.20
C SER A 15 -1.90 -4.22 -14.11
N ASP A 16 -1.53 -2.98 -14.44
CA ASP A 16 -0.97 -2.02 -13.47
C ASP A 16 -2.02 -1.56 -12.41
N ALA A 17 -3.19 -2.22 -12.34
CA ALA A 17 -4.26 -1.98 -11.38
C ALA A 17 -4.36 -3.09 -10.32
N ASN A 18 -4.60 -2.67 -9.07
CA ASN A 18 -4.82 -3.50 -7.90
C ASN A 18 -6.15 -4.25 -7.99
N ASP A 19 -6.15 -5.55 -7.69
CA ASP A 19 -7.33 -6.23 -7.15
C ASP A 19 -6.97 -7.53 -6.41
N LEU A 20 -6.40 -7.40 -5.22
CA LEU A 20 -6.52 -8.43 -4.19
C LEU A 20 -6.72 -7.75 -2.83
N ASN A 21 -7.91 -7.96 -2.24
CA ASN A 21 -8.12 -7.70 -0.81
C ASN A 21 -7.15 -8.57 -0.01
N GLY A 22 -6.18 -7.96 0.68
CA GLY A 22 -5.16 -8.70 1.43
C GLY A 22 -3.76 -8.22 1.12
N ASP A 23 -3.45 -8.08 -0.18
CA ASP A 23 -2.12 -7.86 -0.72
C ASP A 23 -2.15 -6.72 -1.75
N GLY A 24 -1.31 -5.69 -1.58
CA GLY A 24 -1.23 -4.55 -2.49
C GLY A 24 -0.14 -4.75 -3.53
N GLN A 25 -0.40 -4.51 -4.82
CA GLN A 25 0.65 -4.53 -5.84
C GLN A 25 0.62 -3.28 -6.70
N ILE A 26 1.79 -2.65 -6.87
CA ILE A 26 1.96 -1.48 -7.71
C ILE A 26 3.07 -1.72 -8.74
N ALA A 27 2.95 -1.04 -9.88
CA ALA A 27 4.02 -0.94 -10.86
C ALA A 27 4.62 0.47 -10.83
N VAL A 28 5.93 0.59 -10.75
CA VAL A 28 6.65 1.88 -10.77
C VAL A 28 7.92 1.76 -11.61
N TYR A 29 8.53 2.89 -11.95
CA TYR A 29 9.88 2.89 -12.48
C TYR A 29 10.87 2.80 -11.31
N GLY A 30 11.62 1.71 -11.25
CA GLY A 30 12.61 1.45 -10.20
C GLY A 30 13.92 2.16 -10.51
N THR A 31 14.19 3.25 -9.80
CA THR A 31 15.44 4.01 -9.93
C THR A 31 16.67 3.19 -9.54
N GLU A 32 16.49 2.13 -8.75
CA GLU A 32 17.55 1.19 -8.38
C GLU A 32 18.11 0.38 -9.56
N ARG A 33 17.33 0.26 -10.64
CA ARG A 33 17.61 -0.66 -11.75
C ARG A 33 17.37 -0.03 -13.12
N PHE A 34 16.87 1.20 -13.16
CA PHE A 34 16.54 1.93 -14.37
C PHE A 34 15.54 1.19 -15.27
N GLU A 35 14.58 0.48 -14.67
CA GLU A 35 13.57 -0.31 -15.37
C GLU A 35 12.21 -0.26 -14.66
N ARG A 36 11.14 -0.70 -15.33
CA ARG A 36 9.85 -0.95 -14.69
C ARG A 36 9.98 -2.12 -13.71
N VAL A 37 9.51 -1.91 -12.49
CA VAL A 37 9.45 -2.92 -11.44
C VAL A 37 8.03 -3.06 -10.90
N LEU A 38 7.71 -4.26 -10.43
CA LEU A 38 6.50 -4.54 -9.65
C LEU A 38 6.90 -4.60 -8.18
N ARG A 39 6.18 -3.85 -7.34
CA ARG A 39 6.28 -3.96 -5.88
C ARG A 39 4.99 -4.52 -5.34
N SER A 40 5.10 -5.68 -4.72
CA SER A 40 4.02 -6.30 -3.95
C SER A 40 4.26 -6.07 -2.48
N PHE A 41 3.18 -5.87 -1.75
CA PHE A 41 3.15 -5.71 -0.31
C PHE A 41 2.16 -6.72 0.27
N TRP A 42 2.44 -7.26 1.44
CA TRP A 42 1.54 -8.15 2.16
C TRP A 42 1.78 -8.08 3.66
N THR A 43 0.82 -8.60 4.43
CA THR A 43 0.94 -8.80 5.86
C THR A 43 1.52 -10.19 6.12
N GLY A 44 2.66 -10.29 6.79
CA GLY A 44 3.27 -11.54 7.22
C GLY A 44 2.50 -12.23 8.36
N ALA A 45 2.85 -13.47 8.68
CA ALA A 45 2.22 -14.23 9.77
C ALA A 45 2.47 -13.61 11.17
N ASP A 46 3.51 -12.80 11.29
CA ASP A 46 3.84 -11.97 12.45
C ASP A 46 3.05 -10.64 12.50
N ASN A 47 2.18 -10.40 11.51
CA ASN A 47 1.44 -9.16 11.26
C ASN A 47 2.30 -7.97 10.82
N HIS A 48 3.60 -8.17 10.54
CA HIS A 48 4.44 -7.11 9.96
C HIS A 48 4.19 -6.99 8.46
N VAL A 49 4.44 -5.80 7.90
CA VAL A 49 4.26 -5.57 6.46
C VAL A 49 5.56 -5.81 5.73
N TYR A 50 5.51 -6.62 4.68
CA TYR A 50 6.66 -6.95 3.86
C TYR A 50 6.46 -6.46 2.43
N SER A 51 7.58 -6.28 1.73
CA SER A 51 7.66 -5.87 0.33
C SER A 51 8.51 -6.84 -0.48
N VAL A 52 8.10 -7.10 -1.71
CA VAL A 52 8.84 -7.85 -2.72
C VAL A 52 8.97 -6.96 -3.94
N THR A 53 10.20 -6.84 -4.44
CA THR A 53 10.47 -6.15 -5.70
C THR A 53 10.77 -7.17 -6.78
N ARG A 54 10.04 -7.07 -7.90
CA ARG A 54 10.27 -7.88 -9.09
C ARG A 54 10.58 -7.01 -10.29
N THR A 55 11.46 -7.48 -11.15
CA THR A 55 11.64 -6.86 -12.47
C THR A 55 10.39 -7.08 -13.34
N ALA A 56 10.29 -6.37 -14.46
CA ALA A 56 9.23 -6.59 -15.45
C ALA A 56 9.17 -8.05 -15.96
N ASN A 57 10.30 -8.78 -15.91
CA ASN A 57 10.39 -10.19 -16.30
C ASN A 57 10.03 -11.16 -15.15
N GLY A 58 9.53 -10.65 -14.02
CA GLY A 58 9.07 -11.46 -12.88
C GLY A 58 10.18 -11.94 -11.94
N THR A 59 11.44 -11.59 -12.17
CA THR A 59 12.55 -11.98 -11.29
C THR A 59 12.46 -11.25 -9.96
N VAL A 60 12.40 -11.97 -8.85
CA VAL A 60 12.49 -11.39 -7.50
C VAL A 60 13.90 -10.88 -7.26
N THR A 61 14.01 -9.62 -6.83
CA THR A 61 15.31 -8.94 -6.65
C THR A 61 15.54 -8.48 -5.22
N ASN A 62 14.47 -8.24 -4.47
CA ASN A 62 14.54 -7.88 -3.07
C ASN A 62 13.28 -8.35 -2.34
N ILE A 63 13.46 -8.77 -1.09
CA ILE A 63 12.41 -9.05 -0.12
C ILE A 63 12.82 -8.39 1.18
N SER A 64 11.99 -7.50 1.71
CA SER A 64 12.29 -6.79 2.97
C SER A 64 11.02 -6.35 3.69
N GLU A 65 11.09 -6.27 5.01
CA GLU A 65 10.06 -5.60 5.80
C GLU A 65 9.96 -4.12 5.40
N VAL A 66 8.73 -3.59 5.34
CA VAL A 66 8.49 -2.15 5.20
C VAL A 66 8.90 -1.48 6.50
N ASN A 67 9.85 -0.56 6.42
CA ASN A 67 10.48 0.02 7.60
C ASN A 67 9.48 0.73 8.53
N GLY A 68 9.81 0.74 9.82
CA GLY A 68 9.00 1.36 10.87
C GLY A 68 8.12 0.39 11.66
N GLY A 69 8.21 -0.92 11.42
CA GLY A 69 7.59 -1.94 12.28
C GLY A 69 6.06 -1.91 12.29
N GLY A 70 5.44 -1.53 11.18
CA GLY A 70 3.98 -1.45 11.10
C GLY A 70 3.33 -2.81 11.28
N VAL A 71 2.42 -2.90 12.26
CA VAL A 71 1.68 -4.12 12.57
C VAL A 71 0.26 -4.00 12.04
N CYS A 72 -0.05 -4.76 11.00
CA CYS A 72 -1.33 -4.76 10.31
C CYS A 72 -2.11 -6.02 10.66
N ARG A 73 -3.29 -5.87 11.26
CA ARG A 73 -4.16 -7.00 11.63
C ARG A 73 -5.20 -7.33 10.56
N SER A 74 -5.23 -6.53 9.51
CA SER A 74 -6.04 -6.72 8.31
C SER A 74 -5.15 -6.98 7.10
N GLY A 75 -5.78 -7.23 5.95
CA GLY A 75 -5.14 -6.97 4.66
C GLY A 75 -4.66 -5.52 4.56
N ILE A 76 -3.71 -5.30 3.66
CA ILE A 76 -3.19 -3.97 3.37
C ILE A 76 -3.79 -3.42 2.07
N SER A 77 -3.72 -2.10 1.89
CA SER A 77 -3.99 -1.44 0.63
C SER A 77 -2.77 -0.63 0.23
N ALA A 78 -2.38 -0.68 -1.04
CA ALA A 78 -1.24 0.08 -1.56
C ALA A 78 -1.63 0.77 -2.87
N ALA A 79 -1.20 2.02 -3.05
CA ALA A 79 -1.43 2.74 -4.30
C ALA A 79 -0.31 3.76 -4.56
N ARG A 80 0.08 3.91 -5.82
CA ARG A 80 0.94 5.01 -6.28
C ARG A 80 0.09 6.18 -6.77
N LEU A 81 0.57 7.42 -6.70
CA LEU A 81 -0.13 8.54 -7.35
C LEU A 81 0.07 8.53 -8.87
N GLY A 82 -0.63 9.44 -9.54
CA GLY A 82 -0.55 9.59 -10.99
C GLY A 82 -1.39 8.56 -11.74
N THR A 83 -1.16 8.47 -13.05
CA THR A 83 -1.89 7.48 -13.87
C THR A 83 -1.53 6.07 -13.43
N GLN A 84 -2.55 5.22 -13.26
CA GLN A 84 -2.37 3.83 -12.90
C GLN A 84 -2.12 2.95 -14.11
N THR A 85 -2.46 3.38 -15.33
CA THR A 85 -2.45 2.53 -16.54
C THR A 85 -1.09 2.37 -17.21
N THR A 86 -0.11 3.19 -16.86
CA THR A 86 1.20 3.19 -17.50
C THR A 86 2.26 3.63 -16.50
N VAL A 87 3.41 3.00 -16.53
CA VAL A 87 4.60 3.45 -15.79
C VAL A 87 5.37 4.43 -16.65
N VAL A 88 5.62 5.64 -16.14
CA VAL A 88 6.40 6.67 -16.84
C VAL A 88 7.84 6.69 -16.31
N THR A 89 8.78 7.06 -17.17
CA THR A 89 10.22 7.09 -16.88
C THR A 89 10.68 8.47 -16.41
N PRO A 90 11.90 8.60 -15.83
CA PRO A 90 12.43 9.88 -15.41
C PRO A 90 12.41 10.91 -16.55
N GLY A 91 11.97 12.13 -16.24
CA GLY A 91 11.81 13.21 -17.22
C GLY A 91 10.47 13.23 -17.95
N GLN A 92 9.63 12.20 -17.82
CA GLN A 92 8.27 12.22 -18.35
C GLN A 92 7.29 12.89 -17.38
N PRO A 93 6.25 13.59 -17.88
CA PRO A 93 5.20 14.16 -17.04
C PRO A 93 4.55 13.10 -16.13
N GLY A 94 4.40 13.43 -14.85
CA GLY A 94 3.80 12.54 -13.86
C GLY A 94 4.76 11.53 -13.21
N TYR A 95 6.03 11.50 -13.60
CA TYR A 95 7.04 10.61 -12.99
C TYR A 95 7.13 10.79 -11.48
N GLU A 96 7.29 12.04 -11.01
CA GLU A 96 7.39 12.34 -9.58
C GLU A 96 6.16 11.87 -8.81
N ALA A 97 4.96 12.05 -9.36
CA ALA A 97 3.74 11.55 -8.75
C ALA A 97 3.75 10.01 -8.66
N GLN A 98 4.17 9.30 -9.71
CA GLN A 98 4.24 7.84 -9.68
C GLN A 98 5.29 7.27 -8.71
N GLN A 99 6.27 8.08 -8.30
CA GLN A 99 7.20 7.70 -7.23
C GLN A 99 6.59 7.85 -5.85
N ARG A 100 5.45 8.53 -5.72
CA ARG A 100 4.73 8.64 -4.46
C ARG A 100 3.85 7.42 -4.27
N VAL A 101 4.09 6.66 -3.20
CA VAL A 101 3.34 5.45 -2.86
C VAL A 101 2.79 5.57 -1.45
N MET A 102 1.57 5.11 -1.23
CA MET A 102 0.97 4.99 0.09
C MET A 102 0.58 3.55 0.35
N ILE A 103 0.89 3.06 1.54
CA ILE A 103 0.34 1.83 2.11
C ILE A 103 -0.55 2.22 3.29
N ALA A 104 -1.69 1.55 3.44
CA ALA A 104 -2.52 1.68 4.62
C ALA A 104 -3.09 0.33 5.07
N CYS A 105 -3.35 0.20 6.37
CA CYS A 105 -3.97 -0.99 6.95
C CYS A 105 -4.69 -0.64 8.25
N ARG A 106 -5.43 -1.61 8.80
CA ARG A 106 -5.95 -1.53 10.17
C ARG A 106 -4.93 -2.13 11.13
N GLY A 107 -4.49 -1.33 12.09
CA GLY A 107 -3.54 -1.74 13.12
C GLY A 107 -4.16 -2.61 14.21
N ASN A 108 -3.33 -3.10 15.14
CA ASN A 108 -3.77 -3.88 16.30
C ASN A 108 -4.71 -3.10 17.23
N ASP A 109 -4.57 -1.77 17.27
CA ASP A 109 -5.44 -0.87 18.01
C ASP A 109 -6.82 -0.67 17.34
N GLY A 110 -7.05 -1.31 16.19
CA GLY A 110 -8.28 -1.23 15.43
C GLY A 110 -8.44 0.06 14.62
N THR A 111 -7.44 0.94 14.60
CA THR A 111 -7.43 2.19 13.85
C THR A 111 -6.65 2.07 12.55
N ILE A 112 -6.88 2.98 11.60
CA ILE A 112 -6.13 3.02 10.36
C ILE A 112 -4.75 3.64 10.57
N TRP A 113 -3.75 2.95 10.05
CA TRP A 113 -2.36 3.39 9.95
C TRP A 113 -1.96 3.48 8.48
N GLU A 114 -1.14 4.48 8.16
CA GLU A 114 -0.61 4.72 6.83
C GLU A 114 0.91 4.94 6.88
N THR A 115 1.55 4.69 5.75
CA THR A 115 2.93 5.08 5.51
C THR A 115 3.08 5.50 4.05
N THR A 116 3.96 6.46 3.79
CA THR A 116 4.21 7.00 2.46
C THR A 116 5.65 6.79 2.04
N SER A 117 5.87 6.76 0.74
CA SER A 117 7.16 6.70 0.09
C SER A 117 7.21 7.77 -0.99
N SER A 118 8.42 8.29 -1.24
CA SER A 118 8.72 9.23 -2.30
C SER A 118 9.65 8.64 -3.38
N ASP A 119 10.03 7.37 -3.25
CA ASP A 119 11.02 6.67 -4.09
C ASP A 119 10.46 5.39 -4.73
N GLY A 120 9.16 5.41 -5.03
CA GLY A 120 8.47 4.32 -5.69
C GLY A 120 8.18 3.14 -4.78
N GLY A 121 8.14 3.34 -3.46
CA GLY A 121 7.91 2.29 -2.47
C GLY A 121 9.17 1.48 -2.13
N ARG A 122 10.37 2.06 -2.33
CA ARG A 122 11.63 1.43 -1.92
C ARG A 122 11.91 1.68 -0.44
N THR A 123 11.70 2.90 0.02
CA THR A 123 11.77 3.30 1.43
C THR A 123 10.50 4.04 1.82
N PHE A 124 10.16 4.00 3.10
CA PHE A 124 8.96 4.63 3.63
C PHE A 124 9.27 5.57 4.79
N ASP A 125 8.42 6.58 4.98
CA ASP A 125 8.60 7.64 5.98
C ASP A 125 8.27 7.20 7.42
N GLY A 126 7.87 5.93 7.58
CA GLY A 126 7.41 5.36 8.84
C GLY A 126 5.88 5.41 8.99
N TRP A 127 5.38 4.48 9.82
CA TRP A 127 3.95 4.31 10.04
C TRP A 127 3.38 5.40 10.96
N ARG A 128 2.26 5.98 10.55
CA ARG A 128 1.56 7.03 11.28
C ARG A 128 0.06 6.86 11.16
N ARG A 129 -0.69 7.52 12.04
CA ARG A 129 -2.14 7.68 11.86
C ARG A 129 -2.43 8.82 10.89
N PRO A 130 -3.48 8.71 10.05
CA PRO A 130 -3.97 9.85 9.31
C PRO A 130 -4.29 11.00 10.28
N ALA A 131 -3.88 12.23 9.97
CA ALA A 131 -4.11 13.40 10.83
C ALA A 131 -5.59 13.62 11.26
N GLY A 132 -5.82 14.21 12.43
CA GLY A 132 -7.17 14.46 12.95
C GLY A 132 -7.66 13.35 13.89
N THR A 133 -8.97 13.14 13.93
CA THR A 133 -9.59 12.14 14.81
C THR A 133 -9.06 10.74 14.50
N PRO A 134 -8.76 9.90 15.52
CA PRO A 134 -8.46 8.49 15.29
C PRO A 134 -9.50 7.86 14.39
N ALA A 135 -9.05 7.01 13.45
CA ALA A 135 -9.88 6.43 12.42
C ALA A 135 -10.13 4.93 12.70
N PRO A 136 -10.95 4.56 13.70
CA PRO A 136 -11.30 3.17 13.96
C PRO A 136 -12.10 2.61 12.79
N SER A 137 -11.76 1.39 12.40
CA SER A 137 -12.37 0.69 11.27
C SER A 137 -12.75 -0.74 11.65
N HIS A 138 -13.79 -1.27 11.00
CA HIS A 138 -14.12 -2.71 11.05
C HIS A 138 -13.30 -3.53 10.04
N SER A 139 -12.81 -2.90 8.97
CA SER A 139 -12.14 -3.58 7.86
C SER A 139 -10.80 -2.96 7.51
N ALA A 140 -10.06 -3.62 6.61
CA ALA A 140 -8.97 -2.98 5.88
C ALA A 140 -9.48 -1.72 5.17
N PRO A 141 -8.65 -0.67 5.06
CA PRO A 141 -8.97 0.51 4.26
C PRO A 141 -8.75 0.24 2.76
N SER A 142 -9.24 1.14 1.93
CA SER A 142 -8.97 1.19 0.49
C SER A 142 -8.29 2.50 0.11
N ASN A 143 -7.19 2.41 -0.64
CA ASN A 143 -6.40 3.54 -1.11
C ASN A 143 -6.72 3.83 -2.58
N ILE A 144 -7.43 4.91 -2.84
CA ILE A 144 -7.78 5.33 -4.20
C ILE A 144 -6.89 6.52 -4.59
N PRO A 145 -5.95 6.38 -5.53
CA PRO A 145 -5.09 7.47 -5.93
C PRO A 145 -5.81 8.46 -6.86
N THR A 146 -5.43 9.73 -6.76
CA THR A 146 -5.68 10.77 -7.76
C THR A 146 -4.33 11.19 -8.37
N PRO A 147 -4.29 12.16 -9.30
CA PRO A 147 -3.02 12.66 -9.81
C PRO A 147 -2.07 13.21 -8.73
N THR A 148 -2.60 13.70 -7.59
CA THR A 148 -1.81 14.45 -6.60
C THR A 148 -2.06 14.06 -5.14
N SER A 149 -3.00 13.17 -4.85
CA SER A 149 -3.36 12.79 -3.48
C SER A 149 -4.00 11.40 -3.45
N TRP A 150 -4.06 10.76 -2.30
CA TRP A 150 -4.86 9.55 -2.11
C TRP A 150 -6.18 9.87 -1.42
N THR A 151 -7.22 9.11 -1.72
CA THR A 151 -8.44 9.03 -0.93
C THR A 151 -8.43 7.70 -0.20
N LEU A 152 -8.28 7.77 1.12
CA LEU A 152 -8.32 6.64 2.04
C LEU A 152 -9.77 6.42 2.49
N THR A 153 -10.35 5.28 2.12
CA THR A 153 -11.74 4.93 2.47
C THR A 153 -11.75 3.81 3.51
N LEU A 154 -12.61 3.91 4.52
CA LEU A 154 -12.75 2.92 5.58
C LEU A 154 -14.21 2.71 5.99
N ARG A 155 -14.47 1.59 6.68
CA ARG A 155 -15.77 1.26 7.28
C ARG A 155 -15.73 1.56 8.77
N TRP A 156 -16.44 2.59 9.20
CA TRP A 156 -16.38 3.14 10.55
C TRP A 156 -16.80 2.13 11.63
N ASN A 157 -16.08 2.13 12.76
CA ASN A 157 -16.43 1.36 13.95
C ASN A 157 -16.90 2.29 15.07
N ALA A 158 -18.22 2.35 15.28
CA ALA A 158 -18.82 3.25 16.25
C ALA A 158 -18.64 2.81 17.72
N THR A 159 -18.32 1.52 17.95
CA THR A 159 -17.97 1.03 19.29
C THR A 159 -16.69 1.67 19.80
N ALA A 160 -15.76 1.99 18.90
CA ALA A 160 -14.49 2.65 19.23
C ALA A 160 -14.58 4.19 19.18
N SER A 161 -15.51 4.77 18.42
CA SER A 161 -15.72 6.21 18.38
C SER A 161 -17.11 6.60 17.84
N SER A 162 -17.82 7.46 18.55
CA SER A 162 -19.18 7.91 18.20
C SER A 162 -19.26 9.02 17.15
N ALA A 163 -18.14 9.40 16.51
CA ALA A 163 -18.10 10.51 15.57
C ALA A 163 -18.97 10.30 14.31
N TRP A 164 -19.18 9.04 13.92
CA TRP A 164 -20.09 8.66 12.83
C TRP A 164 -20.90 7.41 13.21
N PRO A 165 -22.06 7.17 12.56
CA PRO A 165 -22.82 5.93 12.74
C PRO A 165 -21.99 4.69 12.38
N ASP A 166 -22.27 3.57 13.04
CA ASP A 166 -21.55 2.32 12.78
C ASP A 166 -21.68 1.89 11.32
N ASN A 167 -20.61 1.31 10.77
CA ASN A 167 -20.54 0.85 9.37
C ASN A 167 -20.65 1.95 8.30
N SER A 168 -20.62 3.23 8.68
CA SER A 168 -20.54 4.32 7.71
C SER A 168 -19.26 4.22 6.89
N ILE A 169 -19.34 4.58 5.60
CA ILE A 169 -18.17 4.70 4.74
C ILE A 169 -17.61 6.11 4.90
N ILE A 170 -16.39 6.20 5.41
CA ILE A 170 -15.69 7.45 5.63
C ILE A 170 -14.50 7.52 4.69
N ALA A 171 -14.37 8.63 3.98
CA ALA A 171 -13.27 8.88 3.06
C ALA A 171 -12.47 10.09 3.51
N LYS A 172 -11.15 10.00 3.43
CA LYS A 172 -10.23 11.09 3.76
C LYS A 172 -9.20 11.27 2.66
N ARG A 173 -8.99 12.52 2.26
CA ARG A 173 -7.90 12.88 1.36
C ARG A 173 -6.57 12.95 2.14
N ILE A 174 -5.54 12.31 1.61
CA ILE A 174 -4.15 12.27 2.10
C ILE A 174 -3.27 12.87 1.01
N ASN A 175 -2.42 13.84 1.36
CA ASN A 175 -1.60 14.59 0.41
C ASN A 175 -0.14 14.20 0.45
#